data_AF-A0A8C0JM90-F1
#
_entry.id   AF-A0A8C0JM90-F1
#
_cell.length_a   1.000
_cell.length_b   1.000
_cell.length_c   1.000
_cell.angle_alpha   90.00
_cell.angle_beta   90.00
_cell.angle_gamma   90.00
#
_symmetry.space_group_name_H-M   'P 1'
#
loop_
_entity.id
_entity.type
_entity.pdbx_description
1 polymer ?
#
loop_
_entity_poly.entity_id
_entity_poly.type
_entity_poly.pdbx_seq_one_letter_code
_entity_poly.pdbx_strand_id
1 'polypeptide(L)'
;MALYELFSHPVERGYRAGLCSKAALFLLLAAALTYIPPLLVAFRSHGLWLKRSSYEEQPTVRFQHQVLFVALLGPERGGFLAWSTFPAFNRLQGGHLRVPLVSRR
;
A
#
# COMPACT_ATOMS: atom_id res chain seq x y z
N MET A 1 55.23 21.43 59.71
CA MET A 1 55.28 20.15 58.99
C MET A 1 54.00 19.40 59.30
N ALA A 2 52.99 19.45 58.43
CA ALA A 2 51.75 18.69 58.60
C ALA A 2 51.89 17.41 57.76
N LEU A 3 51.98 16.25 58.43
CA LEU A 3 52.39 14.97 57.84
C LEU A 3 51.25 13.98 57.62
N TYR A 4 49.99 14.33 57.91
CA TYR A 4 48.87 13.41 57.72
C TYR A 4 47.62 14.12 57.23
N GLU A 5 47.18 13.78 56.01
CA GLU A 5 45.82 14.03 55.54
C GLU A 5 44.89 13.02 56.20
N LEU A 6 44.06 13.49 57.13
CA LEU A 6 43.07 12.68 57.85
C LEU A 6 41.81 12.40 57.02
N PHE A 7 41.52 13.21 56.00
CA PHE A 7 40.31 13.08 55.19
C PHE A 7 40.46 13.81 53.85
N SER A 8 40.18 13.11 52.75
CA SER A 8 40.17 13.65 51.40
C SER A 8 38.86 13.24 50.72
N HIS A 9 38.12 14.20 50.18
CA HIS A 9 36.96 13.92 49.34
C HIS A 9 37.13 14.63 47.99
N PRO A 10 36.83 13.97 46.85
CA PRO A 10 36.84 14.65 45.56
C PRO A 10 35.79 15.76 45.55
N VAL A 11 36.22 16.98 45.20
CA VAL A 11 35.32 18.11 44.93
C VAL A 11 34.99 18.10 43.45
N GLU A 12 33.79 17.67 43.10
CA GLU A 12 33.29 17.79 41.73
C GLU A 12 32.91 19.24 41.42
N ARG A 13 33.71 19.91 40.58
CA ARG A 13 33.38 21.24 40.06
C ARG A 13 32.69 21.09 38.71
N GLY A 14 31.37 21.29 38.69
CA GLY A 14 30.60 21.36 37.46
C GLY A 14 30.75 22.73 36.79
N TYR A 15 31.38 22.78 35.62
CA TYR A 15 31.42 23.98 34.78
C TYR A 15 30.18 24.01 33.89
N ARG A 16 29.32 25.01 34.09
CA ARG A 16 28.12 25.20 33.26
C ARG A 16 28.48 26.07 32.06
N ALA A 17 28.47 25.48 30.87
CA ALA A 17 28.51 26.26 29.63
C ALA A 17 27.15 26.93 29.42
N GLY A 18 27.14 28.24 29.14
CA GLY A 18 25.93 28.95 28.75
C GLY A 18 25.40 28.50 27.40
N LEU A 19 24.10 28.71 27.16
CA LEU A 19 23.40 28.30 25.92
C LEU A 19 23.98 28.96 24.65
N CYS A 20 24.60 30.14 24.77
CA CYS A 20 25.26 30.86 23.68
C CYS A 20 26.79 30.83 23.85
N SER A 21 27.36 29.62 23.90
CA SER A 21 28.82 29.42 23.99
C SER A 21 29.31 28.53 22.86
N LYS A 22 30.60 28.64 22.50
CA LYS A 22 31.23 27.77 21.48
C LYS A 22 31.13 26.29 21.87
N ALA A 23 31.15 25.98 23.17
CA ALA A 23 30.97 24.63 23.69
C ALA A 23 29.55 24.10 23.45
N ALA A 24 28.52 24.93 23.66
CA ALA A 24 27.13 24.56 23.38
C ALA A 24 26.92 24.31 21.87
N LEU A 25 27.52 25.14 21.00
CA LEU A 25 27.48 24.91 19.55
C LEU A 25 28.16 23.59 19.15
N PHE A 26 29.32 23.29 19.72
CA PHE A 26 30.02 22.04 19.46
C PHE A 26 29.19 20.82 19.90
N LEU A 27 28.59 20.88 21.09
CA LEU A 27 27.69 19.82 21.58
C LEU A 27 26.45 19.65 20.69
N LEU A 28 25.85 20.76 20.21
CA LEU A 28 24.73 20.72 19.28
C LEU A 28 25.14 20.03 17.97
N LEU A 29 26.27 20.43 17.39
CA LEU A 29 26.78 19.82 16.16
C LEU A 29 27.11 18.34 16.34
N ALA A 30 27.74 17.97 17.46
CA ALA A 30 28.04 16.59 17.79
C ALA A 30 26.75 15.76 17.95
N ALA A 31 25.74 16.28 18.64
CA ALA A 31 24.45 15.63 18.79
C ALA A 31 23.74 15.49 17.43
N ALA A 32 23.70 16.54 16.63
CA ALA A 32 23.14 16.53 15.29
C ALA A 32 23.83 15.47 14.41
N LEU A 33 25.16 15.42 14.40
CA LEU A 33 25.92 14.45 13.63
C LEU A 33 25.79 13.02 14.18
N THR A 34 25.47 12.85 15.46
CA THR A 34 25.25 11.52 16.05
C THR A 34 23.85 10.97 15.73
N TYR A 35 22.82 11.83 15.75
CA TYR A 35 21.43 11.38 15.61
C TYR A 35 20.85 11.51 14.19
N ILE A 36 21.24 12.54 13.43
CA ILE A 36 20.67 12.78 12.09
C ILE A 36 21.07 11.66 11.09
N PRO A 37 22.34 11.22 11.01
CA PRO A 37 22.73 10.19 10.03
C PRO A 37 21.98 8.85 10.19
N PRO A 38 21.89 8.22 11.38
CA PRO A 38 21.17 6.95 11.50
C PRO A 38 19.68 7.09 11.22
N LEU A 39 19.06 8.23 11.56
CA LEU A 39 17.65 8.51 11.23
C LEU A 39 17.45 8.66 9.71
N LEU A 40 18.36 9.35 9.03
CA LEU A 40 18.29 9.54 7.58
C LEU A 40 18.49 8.22 6.83
N VAL A 41 19.41 7.37 7.30
CA VAL A 41 19.60 6.01 6.77
C VAL A 41 18.34 5.19 6.96
N ALA A 42 17.76 5.14 8.17
CA ALA A 42 16.54 4.38 8.44
C ALA A 42 15.33 4.85 7.60
N PHE A 43 15.23 6.16 7.38
CA PHE A 43 14.20 6.75 6.51
C PHE A 43 14.37 6.34 5.05
N ARG A 44 15.61 6.41 4.53
CA ARG A 44 15.93 6.06 3.13
C ARG A 44 15.87 4.56 2.86
N SER A 45 16.23 3.75 3.84
CA SER A 45 16.24 2.29 3.69
C SER A 45 14.85 1.67 3.83
N HIS A 46 13.79 2.47 4.02
CA HIS A 46 12.46 2.00 4.42
C HIS A 46 12.50 1.05 5.65
N GLY A 47 13.53 1.21 6.49
CA GLY A 47 13.78 0.36 7.66
C GLY A 47 12.91 0.73 8.87
N LEU A 48 12.20 1.86 8.78
CA LEU A 48 11.12 2.20 9.70
C LEU A 48 10.01 1.16 9.52
N TRP A 49 9.70 0.41 10.58
CA TRP A 49 8.76 -0.71 10.61
C TRP A 49 7.49 -0.44 9.78
N LEU A 50 7.52 -0.87 8.52
CA LEU A 50 6.40 -0.68 7.59
C LEU A 50 5.35 -1.73 7.93
N LYS A 51 4.22 -1.31 8.50
CA LYS A 51 3.16 -2.23 8.96
C LYS A 51 2.27 -2.77 7.84
N ARG A 52 2.26 -2.12 6.68
CA ARG A 52 1.39 -2.47 5.56
C ARG A 52 1.96 -1.94 4.25
N SER A 53 2.13 -2.84 3.28
CA SER A 53 2.35 -2.49 1.87
C SER A 53 1.04 -2.71 1.12
N SER A 54 0.45 -1.67 0.55
CA SER A 54 -0.68 -1.80 -0.38
C SER A 54 -0.15 -1.98 -1.79
N TYR A 55 -0.64 -3.00 -2.49
CA TYR A 55 -0.37 -3.23 -3.90
C TYR A 55 -1.69 -3.15 -4.66
N GLU A 56 -1.77 -2.21 -5.60
CA GLU A 56 -2.93 -2.03 -6.47
C GLU A 56 -2.53 -2.37 -7.90
N GLU A 57 -3.09 -3.44 -8.44
CA GLU A 57 -2.97 -3.77 -9.86
C GLU A 57 -4.13 -3.15 -10.63
N GLN A 58 -3.84 -2.57 -11.79
CA GLN A 58 -4.89 -2.11 -12.68
C GLN A 58 -5.54 -3.32 -13.38
N PRO A 59 -6.85 -3.56 -13.20
CA PRO A 59 -7.51 -4.67 -13.86
C PRO A 59 -7.56 -4.42 -15.37
N THR A 60 -7.01 -5.36 -16.15
CA THR A 60 -7.07 -5.30 -17.61
C THR A 60 -8.47 -5.73 -18.07
N VAL A 61 -9.37 -4.78 -18.25
CA VAL A 61 -10.73 -5.04 -18.75
C VAL A 61 -10.70 -5.15 -20.27
N ARG A 62 -10.90 -6.36 -20.81
CA ARG A 62 -11.06 -6.60 -22.25
C ARG A 62 -12.48 -7.04 -22.54
N PHE A 63 -13.07 -6.46 -23.58
CA PHE A 63 -14.34 -6.93 -24.12
C PHE A 63 -14.17 -8.34 -24.72
N GLN A 64 -14.94 -9.30 -24.21
CA GLN A 64 -14.89 -10.69 -24.68
C GLN A 64 -15.67 -10.92 -25.98
N HIS A 65 -16.33 -9.88 -26.52
CA HIS A 65 -17.19 -9.96 -27.71
C HIS A 65 -18.26 -11.08 -27.61
N GLN A 66 -18.69 -11.38 -26.39
CA GLN A 66 -19.76 -12.33 -26.12
C GLN A 66 -21.10 -11.61 -26.16
N VAL A 67 -22.10 -12.27 -26.74
CA VAL A 67 -23.43 -11.69 -26.97
C VAL A 67 -24.47 -12.57 -26.31
N LEU A 68 -25.43 -11.92 -25.66
CA LEU A 68 -26.63 -12.56 -25.11
C LEU A 68 -27.84 -11.81 -25.64
N PHE A 69 -28.74 -12.55 -26.26
CA PHE A 69 -29.93 -12.04 -26.92
C PHE A 69 -31.16 -12.73 -26.36
N VAL A 70 -32.16 -11.94 -25.97
CA VAL A 70 -33.46 -12.42 -25.52
C VAL A 70 -34.53 -11.56 -26.19
N ALA A 71 -35.39 -12.19 -26.98
CA ALA A 71 -36.52 -11.56 -27.62
C ALA A 71 -37.82 -12.03 -26.96
N LEU A 72 -38.68 -11.08 -26.57
CA LEU A 72 -40.01 -11.36 -26.04
C LEU A 72 -41.00 -11.43 -27.22
N LEU A 73 -41.75 -12.52 -27.32
CA LEU A 73 -42.67 -12.78 -28.43
C LEU A 73 -44.05 -12.13 -28.25
N GLY A 74 -44.33 -11.50 -27.10
CA GLY A 74 -45.59 -10.83 -26.84
C GLY A 74 -45.88 -10.59 -25.35
N PRO A 75 -47.09 -10.12 -25.00
CA PRO A 75 -47.52 -9.89 -23.62
C PRO A 75 -47.82 -11.18 -22.83
N GLU A 76 -47.87 -12.33 -23.52
CA GLU A 76 -48.10 -13.65 -22.93
C GLU A 76 -46.93 -14.11 -22.06
N ARG A 77 -47.23 -14.59 -20.84
CA ARG A 77 -46.21 -15.10 -19.91
C ARG A 77 -45.64 -16.41 -20.46
N GLY A 78 -44.37 -16.38 -20.89
CA GLY A 78 -43.62 -17.57 -21.31
C GLY A 78 -43.22 -17.60 -22.79
N GLY A 79 -43.70 -16.64 -23.59
CA GLY A 79 -43.26 -16.48 -24.99
C GLY A 79 -41.95 -15.71 -25.08
N PHE A 80 -40.80 -16.38 -24.96
CA PHE A 80 -39.49 -15.76 -25.22
C PHE A 80 -38.60 -16.65 -26.09
N LEU A 81 -37.71 -16.02 -26.84
CA LEU A 81 -36.65 -16.65 -27.61
C LEU A 81 -35.33 -16.16 -27.07
N ALA A 82 -34.37 -17.07 -26.94
CA ALA A 82 -33.06 -16.74 -26.40
C ALA A 82 -31.95 -17.36 -27.24
N TRP A 83 -30.84 -16.64 -27.36
CA TRP A 83 -29.61 -17.11 -27.97
C TRP A 83 -28.43 -16.37 -27.37
N SER A 84 -27.31 -17.06 -27.22
CA SER A 84 -26.08 -16.40 -26.77
C SER A 84 -24.84 -17.07 -27.35
N THR A 85 -23.68 -16.43 -27.22
CA THR A 85 -22.37 -17.05 -27.44
C THR A 85 -21.97 -17.99 -26.30
N PHE A 86 -22.73 -18.04 -25.19
CA PHE A 86 -22.43 -18.86 -24.01
C PHE A 86 -23.05 -20.26 -24.13
N PRO A 87 -22.24 -21.33 -24.23
CA PRO A 87 -22.75 -22.69 -24.39
C PRO A 87 -23.57 -23.18 -23.19
N ALA A 88 -23.20 -22.76 -21.98
CA ALA A 88 -23.92 -23.11 -20.76
C ALA A 88 -25.35 -22.51 -20.77
N PHE A 89 -25.48 -21.24 -21.13
CA PHE A 89 -26.78 -20.58 -21.22
C PHE A 89 -27.66 -21.21 -22.30
N ASN A 90 -27.11 -21.46 -23.50
CA ASN A 90 -27.88 -22.06 -24.60
C ASN A 90 -28.44 -23.45 -24.25
N ARG A 91 -27.68 -24.25 -23.48
CA ARG A 91 -28.13 -25.57 -23.01
C ARG A 91 -29.32 -25.48 -22.03
N LEU A 92 -29.39 -24.41 -21.24
CA LEU A 92 -30.47 -24.20 -20.27
C LEU A 92 -31.78 -23.75 -20.94
N GLN A 93 -31.72 -23.14 -22.14
CA GLN A 93 -32.93 -22.60 -22.77
C GLN A 93 -33.82 -23.63 -23.49
N GLY A 94 -33.32 -24.85 -23.74
CA GLY A 94 -34.13 -25.93 -24.31
C GLY A 94 -34.88 -25.50 -25.58
N GLY A 95 -36.22 -25.59 -25.55
CA GLY A 95 -37.09 -25.25 -26.69
C GLY A 95 -37.15 -23.76 -27.05
N HIS A 96 -36.66 -22.87 -26.19
CA HIS A 96 -36.60 -21.43 -26.44
C HIS A 96 -35.33 -21.00 -27.20
N LEU A 97 -34.40 -21.95 -27.46
CA LEU A 97 -33.17 -21.68 -28.19
C LEU A 97 -33.44 -21.50 -29.69
N ARG A 98 -33.03 -20.36 -30.25
CA ARG A 98 -33.06 -20.12 -31.71
C ARG A 98 -31.66 -19.75 -32.22
N VAL A 99 -31.06 -20.64 -32.99
CA VAL A 99 -29.74 -20.40 -33.59
C VAL A 99 -29.90 -19.57 -34.86
N PRO A 100 -29.25 -18.40 -34.99
CA PRO A 100 -29.31 -17.60 -36.20
C PRO A 100 -28.59 -18.32 -37.33
N LEU A 101 -29.27 -18.51 -38.46
CA LEU A 101 -28.71 -19.12 -39.65
C LEU A 101 -28.46 -18.04 -40.70
N VAL A 102 -27.18 -17.76 -40.96
CA VAL A 102 -26.77 -16.81 -42.00
C VAL A 102 -26.49 -17.60 -43.27
N SER A 103 -27.44 -17.56 -44.21
CA SER A 103 -27.24 -18.11 -45.56
C SER A 103 -26.78 -17.01 -46.51
N ARG A 104 -25.74 -17.28 -47.30
CA ARG A 104 -25.24 -16.37 -48.34
C ARG A 104 -25.96 -16.73 -49.65
N ARG A 105 -26.69 -15.77 -50.25
CA ARG A 105 -27.23 -15.90 -51.61
C ARG A 105 -26.12 -15.77 -52.63
#